data_AF-A0A7R9E5S4-F1
#
_entry.id   AF-A0A7R9E5S4-F1
#
_cell.length_a   1.000
_cell.length_b   1.000
_cell.length_c   1.000
_cell.angle_alpha   90.00
_cell.angle_beta   90.00
_cell.angle_gamma   90.00
#
_symmetry.space_group_name_H-M   'P 1'
#
loop_
_entity.id
_entity.type
_entity.pdbx_description
1 polymer ?
#
loop_
_entity_poly.entity_id
_entity_poly.type
_entity_poly.pdbx_seq_one_letter_code
_entity_poly.pdbx_strand_id
1 'polypeptide(L)'
;MSSSVNTFRYNLPYRELFGGAVAILQKQFEFVNGFSNVFFGWGGEDDDFQGRISNKGMKMCRFEPTVARYVMLSHVKELPSEDRFVNLGSGRERFEIDGLNTQKYSLVRITHEPLHTHLWVEV
;
A
#
# COMPACT_ATOMS: atom_id res chain seq x y z
N MET A 1 0.38 -11.96 1.38
CA MET A 1 0.82 -10.98 0.37
C MET A 1 0.64 -11.57 -1.01
N SER A 2 0.21 -10.79 -2.00
CA SER A 2 0.14 -11.18 -3.41
C SER A 2 1.51 -11.22 -4.09
N SER A 3 2.31 -12.24 -3.77
CA SER A 3 3.69 -12.38 -4.26
C SER A 3 3.83 -13.15 -5.59
N SER A 4 2.75 -13.73 -6.12
CA SER A 4 2.74 -14.46 -7.39
C SER A 4 1.55 -14.03 -8.25
N VAL A 5 1.73 -13.01 -9.09
CA VAL A 5 0.65 -12.41 -9.90
C VAL A 5 0.83 -12.77 -11.38
N ASN A 6 -0.26 -13.11 -12.08
CA ASN A 6 -0.23 -13.53 -13.48
C ASN A 6 0.43 -12.51 -14.43
N THR A 7 0.23 -11.21 -14.21
CA THR A 7 0.83 -10.14 -15.04
C THR A 7 2.35 -10.05 -14.94
N PHE A 8 2.93 -10.59 -13.86
CA PHE A 8 4.36 -10.77 -13.69
C PHE A 8 4.81 -12.21 -14.01
N ARG A 9 3.98 -12.97 -14.73
CA ARG A 9 4.21 -14.39 -15.04
C ARG A 9 4.45 -15.23 -13.78
N TYR A 10 3.75 -14.89 -12.70
CA TYR A 10 3.86 -15.55 -11.38
C TYR A 10 5.24 -15.41 -10.71
N ASN A 11 6.11 -14.53 -11.21
CA ASN A 11 7.40 -14.21 -10.60
C ASN A 11 7.29 -12.94 -9.74
N LEU A 12 8.10 -12.88 -8.68
CA LEU A 12 8.24 -11.68 -7.86
C LEU A 12 9.19 -10.69 -8.58
N PRO A 13 8.75 -9.48 -8.96
CA PRO A 13 9.57 -8.51 -9.69
C PRO A 13 10.84 -8.07 -8.95
N TYR A 14 10.73 -7.83 -7.64
CA TYR A 14 11.85 -7.49 -6.76
C TYR A 14 11.55 -7.91 -5.32
N ARG A 15 12.61 -8.12 -4.52
CA ARG A 15 12.49 -8.73 -3.19
C ARG A 15 11.69 -7.87 -2.21
N GLU A 16 11.72 -6.56 -2.38
CA GLU A 16 11.05 -5.60 -1.50
C GLU A 16 9.59 -5.34 -1.91
N LEU A 17 9.09 -5.89 -3.03
CA LEU A 17 7.74 -5.60 -3.50
C LEU A 17 6.69 -5.88 -2.42
N PHE A 18 5.94 -4.84 -2.06
CA PHE A 18 4.93 -4.87 -1.00
C PHE A 18 3.51 -4.53 -1.48
N GLY A 19 3.32 -4.37 -2.80
CA GLY A 19 2.03 -3.98 -3.36
C GLY A 19 1.04 -5.11 -3.62
N GLY A 20 -0.18 -4.70 -4.00
CA GLY A 20 -1.30 -5.59 -4.32
C GLY A 20 -2.17 -5.91 -3.08
N ALA A 21 -2.17 -7.17 -2.64
CA ALA A 21 -2.93 -7.60 -1.46
C ALA A 21 -1.98 -7.93 -0.30
N VAL A 22 -2.09 -7.20 0.79
CA VAL A 22 -1.28 -7.37 2.01
C VAL A 22 -2.19 -7.52 3.24
N ALA A 23 -1.72 -8.27 4.24
CA ALA A 23 -2.31 -8.30 5.56
C ALA A 23 -1.28 -7.81 6.59
N ILE A 24 -1.73 -6.98 7.52
CA ILE A 24 -0.92 -6.42 8.60
C ILE A 24 -1.77 -6.36 9.88
N LEU A 25 -1.15 -6.59 11.05
CA LEU A 25 -1.86 -6.44 12.32
C LEU A 25 -2.09 -4.95 12.60
N GLN A 26 -3.23 -4.60 13.22
CA GLN A 26 -3.53 -3.23 13.64
C GLN A 26 -2.35 -2.60 14.41
N LYS A 27 -1.80 -3.29 15.42
CA LYS A 27 -0.66 -2.80 16.20
C LYS A 27 0.59 -2.54 15.36
N GLN A 28 0.82 -3.33 14.31
CA GLN A 28 1.96 -3.12 13.41
C GLN A 28 1.73 -1.91 12.50
N PHE A 29 0.50 -1.74 12.01
CA PHE A 29 0.10 -0.59 11.20
C PHE A 29 0.22 0.72 11.97
N GLU A 30 -0.28 0.76 13.21
CA GLU A 30 -0.14 1.91 14.11
C GLU A 30 1.33 2.19 14.45
N PHE A 31 2.14 1.14 14.70
CA PHE A 31 3.55 1.28 15.06
C PHE A 31 4.42 1.91 13.95
N VAL A 32 4.03 1.76 12.68
CA VAL A 32 4.70 2.38 11.52
C VAL A 32 4.08 3.70 11.10
N ASN A 33 3.12 4.23 11.89
CA ASN A 33 2.34 5.42 11.55
C ASN A 33 1.54 5.29 10.24
N GLY A 34 1.05 4.10 9.92
CA GLY A 34 0.25 3.86 8.70
C GLY A 34 0.98 4.14 7.38
N PHE A 35 0.20 4.36 6.32
CA PHE A 35 0.69 4.79 5.01
C PHE A 35 1.02 6.29 5.00
N SER A 36 1.86 6.69 4.05
CA SER A 36 2.13 8.11 3.71
C SER A 36 0.91 8.77 3.06
N ASN A 37 0.64 10.04 3.39
CA ASN A 37 -0.50 10.78 2.84
C ASN A 37 -0.14 11.63 1.61
N VAL A 38 1.12 11.62 1.17
CA VAL A 38 1.60 12.50 0.09
C VAL A 38 1.58 11.88 -1.30
N PHE A 39 1.26 10.59 -1.41
CA PHE A 39 1.21 9.91 -2.71
C PHE A 39 -0.14 10.12 -3.38
N PHE A 40 -0.20 11.14 -4.25
CA PHE A 40 -1.31 11.37 -5.17
C PHE A 40 -0.94 10.89 -6.58
N GLY A 41 -1.85 10.12 -7.20
CA GLY A 41 -1.60 9.41 -8.45
C GLY A 41 -0.85 8.09 -8.27
N TRP A 42 -0.45 7.45 -9.37
CA TRP A 42 0.10 6.10 -9.33
C TRP A 42 1.60 6.05 -8.98
N GLY A 43 1.92 5.30 -7.92
CA GLY A 43 3.23 4.67 -7.69
C GLY A 43 4.03 5.19 -6.50
N GLY A 44 4.82 4.28 -5.90
CA GLY A 44 5.80 4.54 -4.84
C GLY A 44 5.25 4.46 -3.42
N GLU A 45 3.94 4.45 -3.24
CA GLU A 45 3.26 4.38 -1.94
C GLU A 45 3.51 3.06 -1.21
N ASP A 46 3.45 1.94 -1.95
CA ASP A 46 3.70 0.61 -1.40
C ASP A 46 5.16 0.43 -0.99
N ASP A 47 6.09 1.01 -1.76
CA ASP A 47 7.52 0.98 -1.47
C ASP A 47 7.88 1.87 -0.26
N ASP A 48 7.25 3.05 -0.12
CA ASP A 48 7.37 3.89 1.08
C ASP A 48 6.87 3.15 2.33
N PHE A 49 5.70 2.51 2.24
CA PHE A 49 5.14 1.73 3.34
C PHE A 49 6.02 0.53 3.70
N GLN A 50 6.60 -0.15 2.71
CA GLN A 50 7.61 -1.18 2.96
C GLN A 50 8.85 -0.64 3.68
N GLY A 51 9.30 0.56 3.30
CA GLY A 51 10.38 1.28 3.95
C GLY A 51 10.08 1.54 5.43
N ARG A 52 8.85 1.96 5.76
CA ARG A 52 8.40 2.18 7.15
C ARG A 52 8.46 0.90 7.98
N ILE A 53 7.96 -0.22 7.44
CA ILE A 53 8.00 -1.53 8.09
C ILE A 53 9.45 -1.96 8.35
N SER A 54 10.31 -1.81 7.34
CA SER A 54 11.74 -2.16 7.43
C SER A 54 12.49 -1.29 8.45
N ASN A 55 12.19 0.01 8.51
CA ASN A 55 12.80 0.95 9.46
C ASN A 55 12.47 0.61 10.93
N LYS A 56 11.29 -0.01 11.16
CA LYS A 56 10.89 -0.54 12.47
C LYS A 56 11.40 -1.97 12.73
N GLY A 57 12.25 -2.51 11.86
CA GLY A 57 12.87 -3.84 12.00
C GLY A 57 11.93 -5.02 11.76
N MET A 58 10.73 -4.77 11.22
CA MET A 58 9.77 -5.82 10.92
C MET A 58 10.08 -6.48 9.57
N LYS A 59 9.73 -7.76 9.45
CA LYS A 59 9.97 -8.56 8.24
C LYS A 59 8.67 -8.92 7.56
N MET A 60 8.70 -8.87 6.23
CA MET A 60 7.59 -9.30 5.40
C MET A 60 7.48 -10.83 5.41
N CYS A 61 6.26 -11.35 5.52
CA CYS A 61 5.96 -12.76 5.35
C CYS A 61 5.35 -12.99 3.96
N ARG A 62 5.85 -13.98 3.23
CA ARG A 62 5.31 -14.42 1.94
C ARG A 62 5.05 -15.91 2.00
N PHE A 63 3.90 -16.32 1.46
CA PHE A 63 3.59 -17.72 1.32
C PHE A 63 4.22 -18.29 0.05
N GLU A 64 4.27 -19.61 -0.04
CA GLU A 64 4.75 -20.32 -1.23
C GLU A 64 4.03 -19.82 -2.50
N PRO A 65 4.74 -19.66 -3.64
CA PRO A 65 4.15 -19.15 -4.86
C PRO A 65 2.94 -19.95 -5.37
N THR A 66 2.84 -21.24 -5.03
CA THR A 66 1.73 -22.12 -5.42
C THR A 66 0.43 -21.80 -4.69
N VAL A 67 0.48 -21.30 -3.46
CA VAL A 67 -0.69 -20.89 -2.67
C VAL A 67 -0.98 -19.39 -2.77
N ALA A 68 0.01 -18.59 -3.19
CA ALA A 68 -0.09 -17.13 -3.32
C ALA A 68 -0.30 -16.68 -4.77
N ARG A 69 -1.04 -17.46 -5.60
CA ARG A 69 -1.35 -17.09 -6.98
C ARG A 69 -2.54 -16.14 -7.06
N TYR A 70 -2.32 -14.99 -7.68
CA TYR A 70 -3.34 -13.97 -7.91
C TYR A 70 -3.50 -13.69 -9.40
N VAL A 71 -4.74 -13.35 -9.80
CA VAL A 71 -5.09 -12.92 -11.15
C VAL A 71 -5.45 -11.44 -11.10
N MET A 72 -4.67 -10.62 -11.78
CA MET A 72 -5.00 -9.21 -12.00
C MET A 72 -6.07 -9.12 -13.09
N LEU A 73 -7.20 -8.49 -12.75
CA LEU A 73 -8.23 -8.19 -13.73
C LEU A 73 -7.69 -7.19 -14.76
N SER A 74 -8.04 -7.39 -16.03
CA SER A 74 -7.59 -6.53 -17.13
C SER A 74 -8.09 -5.10 -16.93
N HIS A 75 -7.18 -4.14 -17.00
CA HIS A 75 -7.47 -2.71 -16.92
C HIS A 75 -6.42 -1.89 -17.68
N VAL A 76 -6.76 -0.64 -17.99
CA VAL A 76 -5.79 0.33 -18.55
C VAL A 76 -4.83 0.73 -17.44
N LYS A 77 -3.54 0.68 -17.71
CA LYS A 77 -2.53 1.12 -16.74
C LYS A 77 -2.58 2.63 -16.59
N GLU A 78 -2.55 3.09 -15.35
CA GLU A 78 -2.47 4.50 -15.03
C GLU A 78 -1.08 5.07 -15.36
N LEU A 79 -1.04 6.36 -15.70
CA LEU A 79 0.22 7.06 -15.89
C LEU A 79 0.87 7.30 -14.52
N PRO A 80 2.18 7.06 -14.36
CA PRO A 80 2.84 7.33 -13.11
C PRO A 80 2.82 8.80 -12.73
N SER A 81 2.65 9.06 -11.43
CA SER A 81 2.82 10.40 -10.86
C SER A 81 4.25 10.90 -11.09
N GLU A 82 4.40 12.16 -11.50
CA GLU A 82 5.72 12.80 -11.67
C GLU A 82 6.45 12.92 -10.33
N ASP A 83 5.70 13.09 -9.24
CA ASP A 83 6.22 13.31 -7.89
C ASP A 83 6.62 12.02 -7.16
N ARG A 84 6.29 10.83 -7.70
CA ARG A 84 6.48 9.55 -7.00
C ARG A 84 7.91 9.33 -6.49
N PHE A 85 8.90 9.72 -7.28
CA PHE A 85 10.31 9.53 -6.93
C PHE A 85 10.80 10.58 -5.92
N VAL A 86 10.27 11.81 -6.00
CA VAL A 86 10.55 12.87 -5.02
C VAL A 86 9.98 12.47 -3.67
N ASN A 87 8.72 12.01 -3.66
CA ASN A 87 8.05 11.51 -2.47
C ASN A 87 8.80 10.31 -1.88
N LEU A 88 9.12 9.30 -2.69
CA LEU A 88 9.83 8.11 -2.21
C LEU A 88 11.24 8.45 -1.68
N GLY A 89 11.97 9.34 -2.37
CA GLY A 89 13.32 9.74 -1.99
C GLY A 89 13.39 10.43 -0.62
N SER A 90 12.36 11.20 -0.27
CA SER A 90 12.24 11.89 1.02
C SER A 90 11.44 11.09 2.07
N GLY A 91 11.00 9.87 1.75
CA GLY A 91 10.10 9.07 2.59
C GLY A 91 10.61 8.85 4.00
N ARG A 92 11.89 8.50 4.16
CA ARG A 92 12.49 8.20 5.46
C ARG A 92 12.41 9.35 6.47
N GLU A 93 12.46 10.59 5.99
CA GLU A 93 12.37 11.80 6.83
C GLU A 93 10.93 12.02 7.31
N ARG A 94 9.95 11.46 6.60
CA ARG A 94 8.52 11.66 6.86
C ARG A 94 7.85 10.57 7.69
N PHE A 95 8.49 9.42 7.91
CA PHE A 95 7.84 8.26 8.54
C PHE A 95 7.08 8.58 9.85
N GLU A 96 7.65 9.42 10.72
CA GLU A 96 7.04 9.76 12.01
C GLU A 96 6.13 11.01 11.95
N ILE A 97 6.24 11.84 10.91
CA ILE A 97 5.56 13.14 10.80
C ILE A 97 4.47 13.19 9.71
N ASP A 98 4.35 12.13 8.92
CA ASP A 98 3.33 11.97 7.90
C ASP A 98 2.78 10.54 7.93
N GLY A 99 1.46 10.42 8.08
CA GLY A 99 0.73 9.18 7.96
C GLY A 99 -0.54 9.19 8.81
N LEU A 100 -0.77 8.14 9.60
CA LEU A 100 -1.99 8.01 10.41
C LEU A 100 -2.19 9.21 11.34
N ASN A 101 -1.12 9.77 11.91
CA ASN A 101 -1.17 10.93 12.79
C ASN A 101 -1.50 12.26 12.09
N THR A 102 -1.35 12.35 10.77
CA THR A 102 -1.63 13.57 9.99
C THR A 102 -2.81 13.42 9.04
N GLN A 103 -3.41 12.22 8.95
CA GLN A 103 -4.52 11.95 8.04
C GLN A 103 -5.69 12.90 8.32
N LYS A 104 -6.10 13.61 7.27
CA LYS A 104 -7.30 14.46 7.26
C LYS A 104 -8.25 13.92 6.21
N TYR A 105 -9.51 13.79 6.58
CA TYR A 105 -10.59 13.47 5.64
C TYR A 105 -11.92 13.88 6.27
N SER A 106 -12.92 14.14 5.42
CA SER A 106 -14.30 14.34 5.83
C SER A 106 -15.16 13.17 5.36
N LEU A 107 -15.87 12.53 6.28
CA LEU A 107 -16.86 11.50 5.93
C LEU A 107 -18.12 12.17 5.40
N VAL A 108 -18.41 11.97 4.12
CA VAL A 108 -19.58 12.56 3.45
C VAL A 108 -20.79 11.66 3.59
N ARG A 109 -20.62 10.34 3.40
CA ARG A 109 -21.73 9.38 3.44
C ARG A 109 -21.26 7.97 3.78
N ILE A 110 -22.08 7.25 4.54
CA ILE A 110 -21.97 5.79 4.76
C ILE A 110 -23.19 5.12 4.13
N THR A 111 -22.95 4.13 3.26
CA THR A 111 -23.99 3.26 2.71
C THR A 111 -23.71 1.81 3.09
N HIS A 112 -24.69 1.15 3.70
CA HIS A 112 -24.62 -0.27 4.04
C HIS A 112 -25.28 -1.08 2.92
N GLU A 113 -24.49 -1.83 2.17
CA GLU A 113 -24.96 -2.75 1.13
C GLU A 113 -24.96 -4.19 1.67
N PRO A 114 -25.71 -5.13 1.07
CA PRO A 114 -25.76 -6.51 1.55
C PRO A 114 -24.40 -7.22 1.61
N LEU A 115 -23.42 -6.80 0.80
CA LEU A 115 -22.12 -7.47 0.66
C LEU A 115 -20.92 -6.61 1.09
N HIS A 116 -21.11 -5.32 1.35
CA HIS A 116 -20.04 -4.41 1.77
C HIS A 116 -20.59 -3.12 2.40
N THR A 117 -19.73 -2.38 3.08
CA THR A 117 -20.03 -1.00 3.50
C THR A 117 -19.24 -0.05 2.63
N HIS A 118 -19.91 0.90 2.00
CA HIS A 118 -19.29 1.94 1.19
C HIS A 118 -19.16 3.24 1.99
N LEU A 119 -17.92 3.71 2.16
CA LEU A 119 -17.59 4.98 2.81
C LEU A 119 -17.20 5.98 1.72
N TRP A 120 -17.97 7.06 1.57
CA TRP A 120 -17.60 8.18 0.71
C TRP A 120 -16.88 9.24 1.54
N VAL A 121 -15.65 9.54 1.17
CA VAL A 121 -14.77 10.48 1.89
C VAL A 121 -14.25 11.56 0.95
N GLU A 122 -14.04 12.75 1.49
CA GLU A 122 -13.27 13.82 0.87
C GLU A 122 -11.90 13.85 1.55
N VAL A 123 -10.84 13.72 0.75
CA VAL A 123 -9.43 13.66 1.20
C VAL A 123 -8.67 14.90 0.77
#